data_AF-A0AAV8C9U0-F1
#
_entry.id   AF-A0AAV8C9U0-F1
#
_cell.length_a   1.000
_cell.length_b   1.000
_cell.length_c   1.000
_cell.angle_alpha   90.00
_cell.angle_beta   90.00
_cell.angle_gamma   90.00
#
_symmetry.space_group_name_H-M   'P 1'
#
loop_
_entity.id
_entity.type
_entity.pdbx_description
1 polymer ?
#
loop_
_entity_poly.entity_id
_entity_poly.type
_entity_poly.pdbx_seq_one_letter_code
_entity_poly.pdbx_strand_id
1 'polypeptide(L)'
;MKILTIAPLALLCSLAVALSAQGYAYDFFYFVQQWPGSYCDTSSGCCYPSYGKPPSDFDIHGLWPNYNNGSYPSNCDPNNPFDLSKIQDLVSSLQPNWASLACPSSDSTSFWQHEWEKHGTCCETVLDEHSYFQDALNLKSMTKVLSCLKSASNKKLRN
;
A
#
# COMPACT_ATOMS: atom_id res chain seq x y z
N MET A 1 -76.57 10.32 5.56
CA MET A 1 -75.66 11.34 5.01
C MET A 1 -74.52 11.55 5.99
N LYS A 2 -73.29 11.25 5.53
CA LYS A 2 -71.98 11.67 6.06
C LYS A 2 -71.53 11.11 7.43
N ILE A 3 -70.28 10.71 7.67
CA ILE A 3 -69.06 10.46 6.90
C ILE A 3 -68.27 9.48 7.82
N LEU A 4 -67.74 8.39 7.26
CA LEU A 4 -66.71 7.57 7.89
C LEU A 4 -65.41 8.40 7.98
N THR A 5 -64.80 8.52 9.16
CA THR A 5 -63.39 8.91 9.26
C THR A 5 -62.57 7.74 9.78
N ILE A 6 -61.78 7.19 8.87
CA ILE A 6 -60.83 6.10 9.05
C ILE A 6 -59.54 6.75 9.59
N ALA A 7 -59.09 6.35 10.77
CA ALA A 7 -57.67 6.36 11.11
C ALA A 7 -57.14 4.94 10.85
N PRO A 8 -55.82 4.67 10.71
CA PRO A 8 -54.65 5.57 10.77
C PRO A 8 -53.65 5.32 9.61
N LEU A 9 -52.72 6.25 9.33
CA LEU A 9 -51.39 5.86 8.83
C LEU A 9 -50.40 7.02 8.99
N ALA A 10 -49.78 7.12 10.16
CA ALA A 10 -48.54 7.85 10.30
C ALA A 10 -47.41 6.97 9.73
N LEU A 11 -47.24 7.00 8.40
CA LEU A 11 -46.08 6.39 7.75
C LEU A 11 -44.90 7.35 7.90
N LEU A 12 -44.26 7.31 9.07
CA LEU A 12 -42.91 7.84 9.26
C LEU A 12 -41.97 6.99 8.39
N CYS A 13 -41.76 7.45 7.16
CA CYS A 13 -40.75 6.90 6.27
C CYS A 13 -39.39 7.33 6.83
N SER A 14 -38.85 6.52 7.73
CA SER A 14 -37.49 6.63 8.23
C SER A 14 -36.55 6.46 7.03
N LEU A 15 -36.15 7.56 6.42
CA LEU A 15 -35.07 7.58 5.45
C LEU A 15 -33.76 7.39 6.22
N ALA A 16 -33.51 6.15 6.65
CA ALA A 16 -32.18 5.74 7.03
C ALA A 16 -31.36 5.72 5.74
N VAL A 17 -30.74 6.87 5.44
CA VAL A 17 -29.62 6.89 4.51
C VAL A 17 -28.55 6.05 5.16
N ALA A 18 -28.50 4.77 4.82
CA ALA A 18 -27.32 3.97 5.07
C ALA A 18 -26.21 4.65 4.27
N LEU A 19 -25.39 5.45 4.95
CA LEU A 19 -24.07 5.78 4.45
C LEU A 19 -23.37 4.43 4.32
N SER A 20 -23.45 3.81 3.14
CA SER A 20 -22.48 2.81 2.77
C SER A 20 -21.16 3.56 2.75
N ALA A 21 -20.37 3.46 3.82
CA ALA A 21 -18.97 3.79 3.72
C ALA A 21 -18.45 2.92 2.56
N GLN A 22 -18.15 3.53 1.42
CA GLN A 22 -17.50 2.88 0.27
C GLN A 22 -16.05 2.53 0.65
N GLY A 23 -15.85 1.83 1.76
CA GLY A 23 -14.59 1.20 2.09
C GLY A 23 -14.57 -0.18 1.47
N TYR A 24 -13.58 -0.47 0.63
CA TYR A 24 -13.25 -1.85 0.33
C TYR A 24 -12.86 -2.53 1.64
N ALA A 25 -13.67 -3.49 2.09
CA ALA A 25 -13.47 -4.16 3.36
C ALA A 25 -12.37 -5.22 3.24
N TYR A 26 -11.11 -4.85 3.44
CA TYR A 26 -9.98 -5.79 3.47
C TYR A 26 -9.79 -6.42 4.86
N ASP A 27 -9.14 -7.58 4.92
CA ASP A 27 -8.94 -8.34 6.16
C ASP A 27 -7.56 -8.11 6.79
N PHE A 28 -6.51 -8.03 5.97
CA PHE A 28 -5.12 -7.84 6.42
C PHE A 28 -4.26 -7.19 5.35
N PHE A 29 -3.01 -6.87 5.68
CA PHE A 29 -2.01 -6.39 4.73
C PHE A 29 -0.91 -7.43 4.51
N TYR A 30 -0.51 -7.62 3.25
CA TYR A 30 0.83 -8.09 2.95
C TYR A 30 1.78 -6.90 2.90
N PHE A 31 2.74 -6.86 3.82
CA PHE A 31 3.90 -5.97 3.68
C PHE A 31 5.02 -6.73 2.95
N VAL A 32 5.28 -6.33 1.71
CA VAL A 32 6.16 -7.07 0.80
C VAL A 32 7.47 -6.32 0.63
N GLN A 33 8.56 -7.05 0.87
CA GLN A 33 9.92 -6.58 0.65
C GLN A 33 10.60 -7.44 -0.41
N GLN A 34 11.42 -6.81 -1.25
CA GLN A 34 12.21 -7.46 -2.29
C GLN A 34 13.71 -7.37 -1.99
N TRP A 35 14.48 -8.32 -2.52
CA TRP A 35 15.94 -8.27 -2.46
C TRP A 35 16.49 -7.79 -3.82
N PRO A 36 17.11 -6.59 -3.91
CA PRO A 36 17.60 -6.04 -5.17
C PRO A 36 18.54 -6.96 -5.93
N GLY A 37 19.39 -7.71 -5.22
CA GLY A 37 20.31 -8.65 -5.85
C GLY A 37 19.58 -9.75 -6.63
N SER A 38 18.50 -10.29 -6.10
CA SER A 38 17.72 -11.35 -6.78
C SER A 38 16.84 -10.80 -7.90
N TYR A 39 16.40 -9.56 -7.81
CA TYR A 39 15.70 -8.90 -8.91
C TYR A 39 16.63 -8.70 -10.12
N CYS A 40 17.85 -8.21 -9.86
CA CYS A 40 18.82 -7.85 -10.88
C CYS A 40 19.56 -9.05 -11.50
N ASP A 41 19.72 -10.15 -10.78
CA ASP A 41 20.45 -11.34 -11.23
C ASP A 41 19.56 -12.31 -12.04
N THR A 42 18.79 -11.75 -12.98
CA THR A 42 17.97 -12.51 -13.94
C THR A 42 18.43 -12.21 -15.36
N SER A 43 17.99 -13.01 -16.34
CA SER A 43 18.32 -12.78 -17.76
C SER A 43 17.84 -11.43 -18.30
N SER A 44 16.81 -10.84 -17.67
CA SER A 44 16.28 -9.53 -18.03
C SER A 44 17.14 -8.37 -17.51
N GLY A 45 18.01 -8.62 -16.53
CA GLY A 45 18.76 -7.58 -15.83
C GLY A 45 17.87 -6.59 -15.07
N CYS A 46 18.45 -5.46 -14.66
CA CYS A 46 17.75 -4.36 -14.01
C CYS A 46 18.40 -3.02 -14.32
N CYS A 47 17.70 -1.94 -14.01
CA CYS A 47 18.24 -0.59 -14.07
C CYS A 47 18.26 0.01 -12.67
N TYR A 48 19.38 0.62 -12.28
CA TYR A 48 19.40 1.39 -11.05
C TYR A 48 18.61 2.69 -11.21
N PRO A 49 17.99 3.20 -10.14
CA PRO A 49 17.34 4.51 -10.15
C PRO A 49 18.27 5.64 -10.58
N SER A 50 17.68 6.75 -11.02
CA SER A 50 18.41 7.95 -11.48
C SER A 50 19.27 8.59 -10.38
N TYR A 51 18.93 8.36 -9.12
CA TYR A 51 19.68 8.80 -7.93
C TYR A 51 20.77 7.80 -7.48
N GLY A 52 21.02 6.74 -8.26
CA GLY A 52 22.13 5.81 -8.05
C GLY A 52 21.70 4.43 -7.58
N LYS A 53 22.70 3.57 -7.31
CA LYS A 53 22.49 2.18 -6.88
C LYS A 53 21.84 2.15 -5.48
N PRO A 54 20.75 1.40 -5.28
CA PRO A 54 20.12 1.27 -3.96
C PRO A 54 21.05 0.60 -2.94
N PRO A 55 20.82 0.82 -1.63
CA PRO A 55 21.52 0.11 -0.57
C PRO A 55 21.46 -1.42 -0.76
N SER A 56 22.49 -2.12 -0.29
CA SER A 56 22.48 -3.59 -0.24
C SER A 56 21.66 -4.07 0.97
N ASP A 57 20.37 -3.74 0.97
CA ASP A 57 19.35 -4.12 1.94
C ASP A 57 18.09 -4.60 1.20
N PHE A 58 17.16 -5.22 1.94
CA PHE A 58 15.81 -5.40 1.43
C PHE A 58 15.20 -4.04 1.13
N ASP A 59 14.36 -4.00 0.11
CA ASP A 59 13.68 -2.80 -0.37
C ASP A 59 12.17 -3.04 -0.30
N ILE A 60 11.37 -1.99 -0.10
CA ILE A 60 9.91 -2.16 -0.11
C ILE A 60 9.47 -2.44 -1.56
N HIS A 61 8.59 -3.44 -1.73
CA HIS A 61 7.85 -3.60 -2.97
C HIS A 61 6.46 -2.96 -2.81
N GLY A 62 5.74 -3.30 -1.74
CA GLY A 62 4.44 -2.68 -1.47
C GLY A 62 3.75 -3.11 -0.19
N LEU A 63 2.63 -2.43 0.10
CA LEU A 63 1.75 -2.68 1.23
C LEU A 63 0.35 -2.98 0.69
N TRP A 64 -0.06 -4.25 0.73
CA TRP A 64 -1.19 -4.71 -0.09
C TRP A 64 -2.36 -5.19 0.77
N PRO A 65 -3.49 -4.45 0.80
CA PRO A 65 -4.74 -4.96 1.36
C PRO A 65 -5.12 -6.30 0.72
N ASN A 66 -5.52 -7.28 1.53
CA ASN A 66 -5.84 -8.64 1.10
C ASN A 66 -7.04 -9.20 1.87
N TYR A 67 -7.66 -10.23 1.29
CA TYR A 67 -8.74 -10.98 1.92
C TYR A 67 -8.27 -12.37 2.39
N ASN A 68 -8.93 -12.89 3.42
CA ASN A 68 -8.66 -14.22 3.99
C ASN A 68 -8.93 -15.37 3.02
N ASN A 69 -9.73 -15.15 1.98
CA ASN A 69 -10.02 -16.14 0.94
C ASN A 69 -8.91 -16.25 -0.13
N GLY A 70 -7.85 -15.46 -0.01
CA GLY A 70 -6.70 -15.45 -0.92
C GLY A 70 -6.84 -14.52 -2.14
N SER A 71 -7.98 -13.85 -2.34
CA SER A 71 -8.09 -12.75 -3.31
C SER A 71 -7.75 -11.39 -2.66
N TYR A 72 -7.69 -10.33 -3.46
CA TYR A 72 -7.35 -9.00 -3.00
C TYR A 72 -8.14 -7.92 -3.78
N PRO A 73 -8.46 -6.78 -3.14
CA PRO A 73 -8.95 -5.61 -3.85
C PRO A 73 -7.82 -4.93 -4.64
N SER A 74 -8.15 -4.34 -5.78
CA SER A 74 -7.20 -3.56 -6.58
C SER A 74 -7.89 -2.44 -7.36
N ASN A 75 -7.18 -1.32 -7.58
CA ASN A 75 -7.66 -0.18 -8.38
C ASN A 75 -9.00 0.37 -7.87
N CYS A 76 -9.03 0.63 -6.57
CA CYS A 76 -10.25 0.80 -5.80
C CYS A 76 -10.91 2.17 -5.97
N ASP A 77 -10.12 3.23 -6.12
CA ASP A 77 -10.63 4.57 -6.40
C ASP A 77 -9.89 5.21 -7.59
N PRO A 78 -10.48 5.21 -8.80
CA PRO A 78 -9.89 5.92 -9.94
C PRO A 78 -9.97 7.45 -9.82
N ASN A 79 -10.71 7.99 -8.85
CA ASN A 79 -10.82 9.44 -8.61
C ASN A 79 -9.81 9.96 -7.58
N ASN A 80 -8.99 9.08 -7.00
CA ASN A 80 -7.91 9.45 -6.08
C ASN A 80 -6.54 9.08 -6.67
N PRO A 81 -6.14 9.71 -7.80
CA PRO A 81 -4.85 9.45 -8.41
C PRO A 81 -3.71 9.84 -7.46
N PHE A 82 -2.56 9.21 -7.67
CA PHE A 82 -1.34 9.55 -6.94
C PHE A 82 -0.98 11.03 -7.12
N ASP A 83 -0.59 11.67 -6.01
CA ASP A 83 -0.15 13.05 -5.97
C ASP A 83 1.15 13.15 -5.17
N LEU A 84 2.26 13.22 -5.91
CA LEU A 84 3.62 13.34 -5.35
C LEU A 84 3.74 14.49 -4.32
N SER A 85 2.95 15.57 -4.45
CA SER A 85 3.00 16.69 -3.52
C SER A 85 2.55 16.31 -2.11
N LYS A 86 1.67 15.30 -1.97
CA LYS A 86 1.21 14.79 -0.68
C LYS A 86 2.27 14.00 0.07
N ILE A 87 3.34 13.56 -0.59
CA ILE A 87 4.41 12.74 0.00
C ILE A 87 5.79 13.38 -0.12
N GLN A 88 5.86 14.67 -0.44
CA GLN A 88 7.09 15.36 -0.79
C GLN A 88 8.14 15.30 0.33
N ASP A 89 7.70 15.31 1.58
CA ASP A 89 8.53 15.16 2.79
C ASP A 89 9.11 13.75 2.93
N LEU A 90 8.42 12.73 2.40
CA LEU A 90 8.82 11.33 2.47
C LEU A 90 9.80 10.91 1.37
N VAL A 91 9.89 11.66 0.26
CA VAL A 91 10.69 11.28 -0.93
C VAL A 91 12.13 10.90 -0.59
N SER A 92 12.78 11.66 0.30
CA SER A 92 14.16 11.39 0.73
C SER A 92 14.33 10.05 1.46
N SER A 93 13.26 9.57 2.10
CA SER A 93 13.21 8.26 2.75
C SER A 93 12.74 7.16 1.80
N LEU A 94 11.85 7.46 0.85
CA LEU A 94 11.36 6.51 -0.15
C LEU A 94 12.45 6.10 -1.14
N GLN A 95 13.25 7.03 -1.65
CA GLN A 95 14.30 6.72 -2.65
C GLN A 95 15.24 5.57 -2.21
N PRO A 96 15.81 5.56 -0.99
CA PRO A 96 16.68 4.45 -0.57
C PRO A 96 15.93 3.21 -0.05
N ASN A 97 14.61 3.26 0.16
CA ASN A 97 13.84 2.20 0.83
C ASN A 97 12.63 1.65 0.04
N TRP A 98 12.31 2.23 -1.12
CA TRP A 98 11.25 1.78 -2.01
C TRP A 98 11.62 2.12 -3.47
N ALA A 99 12.77 1.65 -3.93
CA ALA A 99 13.31 2.00 -5.24
C ALA A 99 12.71 1.15 -6.37
N SER A 100 12.54 1.76 -7.55
CA SER A 100 12.26 1.01 -8.78
C SER A 100 13.56 0.48 -9.39
N LEU A 101 13.59 -0.82 -9.68
CA LEU A 101 14.68 -1.49 -10.39
C LEU A 101 14.33 -1.79 -11.86
N ALA A 102 13.15 -1.38 -12.30
CA ALA A 102 12.68 -1.58 -13.66
C ALA A 102 13.47 -0.71 -14.66
N CYS A 103 13.55 -1.17 -15.91
CA CYS A 103 14.16 -0.42 -17.00
C CYS A 103 13.10 0.33 -17.84
N PRO A 104 13.40 1.55 -18.33
CA PRO A 104 14.64 2.30 -18.12
C PRO A 104 14.76 2.86 -16.70
N SER A 105 15.97 3.31 -16.33
CA SER A 105 16.24 4.02 -15.08
C SER A 105 15.24 5.15 -14.85
N SER A 106 14.72 5.27 -13.62
CA SER A 106 13.72 6.27 -13.23
C SER A 106 13.97 6.82 -11.84
N ASP A 107 13.23 7.86 -11.45
CA ASP A 107 13.21 8.42 -10.10
C ASP A 107 12.30 7.63 -9.13
N SER A 108 11.75 6.49 -9.58
CA SER A 108 10.79 5.62 -8.86
C SER A 108 9.38 6.18 -8.70
N THR A 109 9.10 7.41 -9.14
CA THR A 109 7.78 8.05 -8.97
C THR A 109 6.67 7.25 -9.64
N SER A 110 6.91 6.70 -10.84
CA SER A 110 5.91 5.86 -11.54
C SER A 110 5.63 4.54 -10.82
N PHE A 111 6.62 4.01 -10.07
CA PHE A 111 6.43 2.81 -9.27
C PHE A 111 5.60 3.10 -8.02
N TRP A 112 5.87 4.21 -7.33
CA TRP A 112 5.05 4.66 -6.20
C TRP A 112 3.61 4.95 -6.64
N GLN A 113 3.43 5.62 -7.78
CA GLN A 113 2.13 5.82 -8.38
C GLN A 113 1.39 4.49 -8.60
N HIS A 114 2.06 3.49 -9.18
CA HIS A 114 1.47 2.17 -9.40
C HIS A 114 1.00 1.52 -8.09
N GLU A 115 1.85 1.54 -7.06
CA GLU A 115 1.54 0.93 -5.77
C GLU A 115 0.40 1.66 -5.05
N TRP A 116 0.36 3.00 -5.11
CA TRP A 116 -0.76 3.78 -4.57
C TRP A 116 -2.06 3.47 -5.33
N GLU A 117 -2.09 3.69 -6.64
CA GLU A 117 -3.34 3.58 -7.42
C GLU A 117 -3.91 2.16 -7.41
N LYS A 118 -3.05 1.14 -7.41
CA LYS A 118 -3.48 -0.25 -7.41
C LYS A 118 -3.80 -0.78 -6.01
N HIS A 119 -3.02 -0.42 -4.99
CA HIS A 119 -3.12 -1.03 -3.65
C HIS A 119 -3.51 -0.02 -2.56
N GLY A 120 -2.88 1.15 -2.53
CA GLY A 120 -3.18 2.20 -1.55
C GLY A 120 -4.62 2.72 -1.60
N THR A 121 -5.19 2.88 -2.79
CA THR A 121 -6.60 3.29 -2.96
C THR A 121 -7.59 2.30 -2.33
N CYS A 122 -7.16 1.07 -2.04
CA CYS A 122 -8.00 0.04 -1.43
C CYS A 122 -8.02 0.09 0.11
N CYS A 123 -7.26 0.99 0.73
CA CYS A 123 -7.24 1.19 2.18
C CYS A 123 -7.50 2.63 2.62
N GLU A 124 -8.08 3.48 1.76
CA GLU A 124 -8.32 4.91 2.01
C GLU A 124 -9.17 5.22 3.24
N THR A 125 -10.00 4.28 3.68
CA THR A 125 -10.78 4.42 4.92
C THR A 125 -9.92 4.40 6.18
N VAL A 126 -8.67 3.96 6.08
CA VAL A 126 -7.71 3.83 7.19
C VAL A 126 -6.44 4.63 6.93
N LEU A 127 -5.94 4.62 5.70
CA LEU A 127 -4.68 5.25 5.30
C LEU A 127 -4.92 6.16 4.10
N ASP A 128 -4.70 7.46 4.28
CA ASP A 128 -4.54 8.36 3.14
C ASP A 128 -3.19 8.13 2.44
N GLU A 129 -2.95 8.83 1.34
CA GLU A 129 -1.74 8.66 0.53
C GLU A 129 -0.46 8.85 1.33
N HIS A 130 -0.38 9.91 2.14
CA HIS A 130 0.79 10.15 2.99
C HIS A 130 0.99 9.02 4.00
N SER A 131 -0.06 8.65 4.72
CA SER A 131 -0.02 7.60 5.74
C SER A 131 0.34 6.24 5.16
N TYR A 132 -0.12 5.91 3.94
CA TYR A 132 0.21 4.67 3.24
C TYR A 132 1.72 4.51 3.04
N PHE A 133 2.38 5.54 2.50
CA PHE A 133 3.82 5.52 2.29
C PHE A 133 4.60 5.62 3.62
N GLN A 134 4.14 6.45 4.55
CA GLN A 134 4.77 6.62 5.86
C GLN A 134 4.75 5.31 6.67
N ASP A 135 3.64 4.57 6.66
CA ASP A 135 3.51 3.32 7.41
C ASP A 135 4.31 2.18 6.79
N ALA A 136 4.40 2.12 5.45
CA ALA A 136 5.29 1.17 4.80
C ALA A 136 6.77 1.43 5.16
N LEU A 137 7.19 2.69 5.22
CA LEU A 137 8.52 3.08 5.71
C LEU A 137 8.72 2.69 7.19
N ASN A 138 7.70 2.90 8.03
CA ASN A 138 7.74 2.51 9.44
C ASN A 138 7.91 0.99 9.58
N LEU A 139 7.12 0.19 8.85
CA LEU A 139 7.20 -1.28 8.82
C LEU A 139 8.57 -1.76 8.34
N LYS A 140 9.16 -1.11 7.31
CA LYS A 140 10.54 -1.38 6.88
C LYS A 140 11.54 -1.16 8.00
N SER A 141 11.41 -0.04 8.72
CA SER A 141 12.27 0.29 9.85
C SER A 141 12.14 -0.70 11.01
N MET A 142 10.96 -1.30 11.19
CA MET A 142 10.68 -2.25 12.28
C MET A 142 11.17 -3.66 11.96
N THR A 143 10.94 -4.13 10.73
CA THR A 143 11.22 -5.54 10.35
C THR A 143 12.71 -5.83 10.18
N LYS A 144 13.51 -4.86 9.69
CA LYS A 144 14.98 -4.95 9.55
C LYS A 144 15.48 -6.32 9.06
N VAL A 145 14.86 -6.85 8.00
CA VAL A 145 15.02 -8.25 7.55
C VAL A 145 16.48 -8.67 7.42
N LEU A 146 17.32 -7.86 6.77
CA LEU A 146 18.75 -8.17 6.61
C LEU A 146 19.50 -8.28 7.94
N SER A 147 19.20 -7.41 8.90
CA SER A 147 19.80 -7.46 10.25
C SER A 147 19.40 -8.73 11.00
N CYS A 148 18.13 -9.14 10.89
CA CYS A 148 17.64 -10.38 11.46
C CYS A 148 18.37 -11.59 10.86
N LEU A 149 18.51 -11.64 9.53
CA LEU A 149 19.23 -12.72 8.82
C LEU A 149 20.72 -12.76 9.20
N LYS A 150 21.41 -11.62 9.21
CA LYS A 150 22.81 -11.52 9.64
C LYS A 150 23.01 -12.02 11.07
N SER A 151 22.11 -11.64 11.98
CA SER A 151 22.17 -12.04 13.38
C SER A 151 21.99 -13.54 13.55
N ALA A 152 21.06 -14.16 12.81
CA ALA A 152 20.85 -15.60 12.82
C ALA A 152 22.08 -16.37 12.29
N SER A 153 22.68 -15.91 11.20
CA SER A 153 23.89 -16.52 10.62
C SER A 153 25.09 -16.45 11.56
N ASN A 154 25.29 -15.32 12.24
CA ASN A 154 26.38 -15.15 13.20
C ASN A 154 26.23 -16.04 14.44
N LYS A 155 24.99 -16.35 14.87
CA LYS A 155 24.74 -17.28 15.97
C LYS A 155 25.12 -18.72 15.63
N LYS A 156 24.97 -19.12 14.37
CA LYS A 156 25.31 -20.47 13.90
C LYS A 156 26.82 -20.74 13.84
N LEU A 157 27.64 -19.69 13.72
CA LEU A 157 29.12 -19.80 13.71
C LEU A 157 29.75 -19.80 15.11
N ARG A 158 28.95 -19.64 16.17
CA ARG A 158 29.42 -19.57 17.56
C ARG A 158 29.04 -20.80 18.40
N ASN A 159 28.40 -21.79 17.78
CA ASN A 159 28.09 -23.11 18.35
C ASN A 159 28.86 -24.17 17.54
#